data_AF-A0A842QH44-F1
#
_entry.id   AF-A0A842QH44-F1
#
_cell.length_a   1.000
_cell.length_b   1.000
_cell.length_c   1.000
_cell.angle_alpha   90.00
_cell.angle_beta   90.00
_cell.angle_gamma   90.00
#
_symmetry.space_group_name_H-M   'P 1'
#
loop_
_entity.id
_entity.type
_entity.pdbx_description
1 polymer ?
#
loop_
_entity_poly.entity_id
_entity_poly.type
_entity_poly.pdbx_seq_one_letter_code
_entity_poly.pdbx_strand_id
1 'polypeptide(L)'
;MGAEYIESKGNEIPVTFLENAERFETPKYKSILQFIQKRNIPQRSWEKALEWFFEENRIPVDEKLAIERIQVSKSNRILCVETGKSRKTFQELRYIAKNTGWYFYLTGVKLGDSIVSVTVDEVKRTFDPEAVFEKLILDGSNSIGLHCLSEGPNRTSHILEWGGTSIMLDAGLAEESNWDYFRNLELNNLDVLFLSHSHYDHCRGLERILEHYPETPILCSATTLDFYAFKSSTKPWEENDDPFHLSDHARHVVQNAITVSSGETVRCGEGSLAFYNAGHMPGALMLHVDSPDYDFVYTGDFCVKDFFPIQGVESVREQLPEEIDFLLMESTMGATQHEPVGKMFGALFRRLKLKADYGNRVLIAAQPDSVAIVLYLSLFSYFRKQQLKYGYEKRPLLVLGRETQEYARIIQNRIEDVHPAIRNRIKKKLNPFSSAVARFCEEGGEVFSYLGKRNTIFIFGPPDLSHGIVQDLMESISSHRYNLVYLAGALRNEDALDLVHGRDRITLDGHLIENKAEVFNRRHPNKVLSLHADLDQMIDLVQWLKPRNVGLFHNSFDDLVEVSGYLDRMRHIKSVLALSEERRFRKLR
;
A
#
# COMPACT_ATOMS: atom_id res chain seq x y z
N MET A 1 -3.21 -19.15 -30.40
CA MET A 1 -3.17 -20.36 -29.54
C MET A 1 -4.60 -20.69 -29.16
N GLY A 2 -5.11 -21.87 -29.51
CA GLY A 2 -6.46 -22.29 -29.14
C GLY A 2 -6.52 -22.60 -27.64
N ALA A 3 -7.50 -22.04 -26.93
CA ALA A 3 -7.85 -22.49 -25.59
C ALA A 3 -8.69 -23.77 -25.71
N GLU A 4 -8.36 -24.77 -24.91
CA GLU A 4 -9.19 -25.97 -24.74
C GLU A 4 -9.96 -25.83 -23.42
N TYR A 5 -11.03 -26.60 -23.24
CA TYR A 5 -11.83 -26.58 -22.01
C TYR A 5 -11.99 -27.99 -21.48
N ILE A 6 -12.05 -28.13 -20.15
CA ILE A 6 -12.43 -29.37 -19.50
C ILE A 6 -13.69 -29.13 -18.66
N GLU A 7 -14.69 -29.98 -18.83
CA GLU A 7 -15.92 -29.90 -18.06
C GLU A 7 -15.72 -30.65 -16.74
N SER A 8 -15.96 -29.96 -15.63
CA SER A 8 -15.88 -30.57 -14.29
C SER A 8 -17.06 -30.11 -13.45
N LYS A 9 -17.97 -31.04 -13.18
CA LYS A 9 -19.14 -30.84 -12.32
C LYS A 9 -19.98 -29.59 -12.68
N GLY A 10 -20.15 -29.33 -13.97
CA GLY A 10 -20.96 -28.21 -14.49
C GLY A 10 -20.21 -26.90 -14.73
N ASN A 11 -18.89 -26.85 -14.48
CA ASN A 11 -18.05 -25.70 -14.81
C ASN A 11 -17.11 -26.03 -15.97
N GLU A 12 -17.01 -25.13 -16.95
CA GLU A 12 -15.97 -25.17 -17.98
C GLU A 12 -14.69 -24.52 -17.44
N ILE A 13 -13.62 -25.31 -17.34
CA ILE A 13 -12.32 -24.82 -16.89
C ILE A 13 -11.43 -24.58 -18.10
N PRO A 14 -10.98 -23.33 -18.36
CA PRO A 14 -10.08 -23.03 -19.46
C PRO A 14 -8.70 -23.67 -19.26
N VAL A 15 -8.22 -24.30 -20.32
CA VAL A 15 -6.91 -24.96 -20.43
C VAL A 15 -6.06 -24.23 -21.48
N THR A 16 -4.88 -23.78 -21.07
CA THR A 16 -3.91 -23.11 -21.95
C THR A 16 -2.58 -23.85 -21.98
N PHE A 17 -1.81 -23.71 -23.06
CA PHE A 17 -0.50 -24.37 -23.20
C PHE A 17 0.65 -23.37 -23.00
N LEU A 18 1.66 -23.79 -22.23
CA LEU A 18 2.82 -22.99 -21.91
C LEU A 18 4.02 -23.43 -22.74
N GLU A 19 4.56 -22.51 -23.55
CA GLU A 19 5.81 -22.72 -24.27
C GLU A 19 7.03 -22.65 -23.34
N ASN A 20 7.01 -21.77 -22.34
CA ASN A 20 8.04 -21.66 -21.31
C ASN A 20 7.46 -21.93 -19.91
N ALA A 21 8.04 -22.91 -19.20
CA ALA A 21 7.65 -23.31 -17.86
C ALA A 21 8.75 -23.14 -16.78
N GLU A 22 9.87 -22.48 -17.10
CA GLU A 22 11.02 -22.31 -16.20
C GLU A 22 10.62 -21.70 -14.85
N ARG A 23 9.66 -20.75 -14.86
CA ARG A 23 9.15 -20.11 -13.64
C ARG A 23 8.52 -21.08 -12.63
N PHE A 24 8.12 -22.28 -13.08
CA PHE A 24 7.48 -23.32 -12.26
C PHE A 24 8.48 -24.33 -11.69
N GLU A 25 9.77 -24.28 -12.07
CA GLU A 25 10.81 -25.25 -11.69
C GLU A 25 11.38 -25.06 -10.28
N THR A 26 10.49 -25.02 -9.29
CA THR A 26 10.82 -24.87 -7.87
C THR A 26 11.61 -26.07 -7.30
N PRO A 27 12.28 -25.95 -6.14
CA PRO A 27 12.88 -27.10 -5.45
C PRO A 27 11.91 -28.27 -5.22
N LYS A 28 10.63 -27.97 -4.96
CA LYS A 28 9.57 -28.99 -4.80
C LYS A 28 9.29 -29.71 -6.11
N TYR A 29 9.21 -28.97 -7.22
CA TYR A 29 9.14 -29.55 -8.56
C TYR A 29 10.32 -30.49 -8.81
N LYS A 30 11.55 -30.03 -8.60
CA LYS A 30 12.77 -30.84 -8.79
C LYS A 30 12.74 -32.12 -7.95
N SER A 31 12.30 -32.03 -6.68
CA SER A 31 12.14 -33.20 -5.80
C SER A 31 11.09 -34.20 -6.32
N ILE A 32 9.95 -33.72 -6.83
CA ILE A 32 8.89 -34.58 -7.36
C ILE A 32 9.27 -35.16 -8.72
N LEU A 33 9.92 -34.38 -9.59
CA LEU A 33 10.43 -34.86 -10.87
C LEU A 33 11.46 -35.97 -10.67
N GLN A 34 12.40 -35.79 -9.74
CA GLN A 34 13.35 -36.85 -9.36
C GLN A 34 12.62 -38.10 -8.84
N PHE A 35 11.55 -37.94 -8.07
CA PHE A 35 10.72 -39.06 -7.62
C PHE A 35 10.04 -39.78 -8.80
N ILE A 36 9.46 -39.04 -9.74
CA ILE A 36 8.85 -39.56 -10.98
C ILE A 36 9.89 -40.36 -11.78
N GLN A 37 11.07 -39.79 -11.99
CA GLN A 37 12.17 -40.40 -12.75
C GLN A 37 12.70 -41.66 -12.07
N LYS A 38 13.02 -41.61 -10.77
CA LYS A 38 13.54 -42.77 -10.01
C LYS A 38 12.58 -43.96 -9.99
N ARG A 39 11.27 -43.70 -10.09
CA ARG A 39 10.23 -44.73 -10.07
C ARG A 39 9.74 -45.12 -11.45
N ASN A 40 10.33 -44.58 -12.52
CA ASN A 40 9.90 -44.78 -13.91
C ASN A 40 8.40 -44.55 -14.11
N ILE A 41 7.84 -43.52 -13.46
CA ILE A 41 6.41 -43.23 -13.56
C ILE A 41 6.10 -42.67 -14.96
N PRO A 42 5.22 -43.32 -15.74
CA PRO A 42 4.85 -42.84 -17.06
C PRO A 42 4.05 -41.55 -16.95
N GLN A 43 4.25 -40.63 -17.90
CA GLN A 43 3.42 -39.44 -18.02
C GLN A 43 2.13 -39.81 -18.74
N ARG A 44 1.01 -39.72 -18.03
CA ARG A 44 -0.31 -39.81 -18.69
C ARG A 44 -0.50 -38.61 -19.62
N SER A 45 -1.45 -38.69 -20.53
CA SER A 45 -1.93 -37.47 -21.20
C SER A 45 -2.50 -36.51 -20.15
N TRP A 46 -2.51 -35.21 -20.44
CA TRP A 46 -2.94 -34.22 -19.45
C TRP A 46 -4.44 -34.34 -19.16
N GLU A 47 -5.23 -34.71 -20.17
CA GLU A 47 -6.67 -35.02 -20.09
C GLU A 47 -6.90 -36.14 -19.08
N LYS A 48 -6.25 -37.29 -19.27
CA LYS A 48 -6.36 -38.46 -18.38
C LYS A 48 -5.81 -38.20 -16.97
N ALA A 49 -4.88 -37.26 -16.83
CA ALA A 49 -4.37 -36.84 -15.53
C ALA A 49 -5.42 -36.00 -14.77
N LEU A 50 -6.12 -35.11 -15.49
CA LEU A 50 -7.19 -34.29 -14.92
C LEU A 50 -8.46 -35.08 -14.64
N GLU A 51 -8.89 -35.97 -15.55
CA GLU A 51 -10.00 -36.92 -15.31
C GLU A 51 -9.79 -37.68 -14.00
N TRP A 52 -8.62 -38.32 -13.86
CA TRP A 52 -8.25 -39.02 -12.63
C TRP A 52 -8.26 -38.10 -11.40
N PHE A 53 -7.73 -36.88 -11.54
CA PHE A 53 -7.68 -35.91 -10.44
C PHE A 53 -9.09 -35.51 -9.97
N PHE A 54 -10.02 -35.25 -10.89
CA PHE A 54 -11.39 -34.86 -10.57
C PHE A 54 -12.21 -36.01 -9.97
N GLU A 55 -11.88 -37.26 -10.27
CA GLU A 55 -12.50 -38.45 -9.66
C GLU A 55 -11.88 -38.85 -8.30
N GLU A 56 -10.64 -38.44 -8.02
CA GLU A 56 -9.89 -38.92 -6.85
C GLU A 56 -10.46 -38.46 -5.50
N ASN A 57 -10.94 -39.38 -4.67
CA ASN A 57 -11.59 -39.10 -3.38
C ASN A 57 -10.66 -38.50 -2.31
N ARG A 58 -9.33 -38.68 -2.42
CA ARG A 58 -8.38 -38.05 -1.50
C ARG A 58 -8.33 -36.53 -1.63
N ILE A 59 -8.78 -35.99 -2.75
CA ILE A 59 -8.83 -34.56 -3.01
C ILE A 59 -10.26 -34.06 -2.74
N PRO A 60 -10.45 -33.07 -1.84
CA PRO A 60 -11.76 -32.56 -1.49
C PRO A 60 -12.51 -32.04 -2.70
N VAL A 61 -13.83 -32.27 -2.72
CA VAL A 61 -14.71 -31.81 -3.81
C VAL A 61 -14.67 -30.29 -3.94
N ASP A 62 -14.61 -29.57 -2.82
CA ASP A 62 -14.60 -28.12 -2.83
C ASP A 62 -13.28 -27.53 -3.34
N GLU A 63 -12.15 -28.23 -3.19
CA GLU A 63 -10.88 -27.85 -3.83
C GLU A 63 -10.94 -28.01 -5.35
N LYS A 64 -11.59 -29.07 -5.83
CA LYS A 64 -11.78 -29.31 -7.26
C LYS A 64 -12.68 -28.27 -7.92
N LEU A 65 -13.79 -27.92 -7.26
CA LEU A 65 -14.75 -26.92 -7.73
C LEU A 65 -14.17 -25.50 -7.72
N ALA A 66 -13.15 -25.24 -6.90
CA ALA A 66 -12.49 -23.95 -6.82
C ALA A 66 -11.38 -23.73 -7.87
N ILE A 67 -11.25 -24.61 -8.87
CA ILE A 67 -10.27 -24.47 -9.94
C ILE A 67 -10.85 -23.56 -11.02
N GLU A 68 -10.11 -22.51 -11.36
CA GLU A 68 -10.56 -21.50 -12.34
C GLU A 68 -9.81 -21.59 -13.67
N ARG A 69 -8.57 -22.10 -13.66
CA ARG A 69 -7.76 -22.20 -14.87
C ARG A 69 -6.69 -23.26 -14.72
N ILE A 70 -6.37 -23.92 -15.83
CA ILE A 70 -5.26 -24.86 -15.93
C ILE A 70 -4.31 -24.43 -17.05
N GLN A 71 -3.01 -24.49 -16.78
CA GLN A 71 -1.98 -24.32 -17.79
C GLN A 71 -1.09 -25.55 -17.88
N VAL A 72 -0.84 -26.03 -19.09
CA VAL A 72 -0.14 -27.30 -19.35
C VAL A 72 1.23 -27.03 -19.95
N SER A 73 2.27 -27.58 -19.33
CA SER A 73 3.60 -27.70 -19.94
C SER A 73 3.95 -29.18 -20.08
N LYS A 74 3.81 -29.70 -21.31
CA LYS A 74 3.99 -31.13 -21.61
C LYS A 74 5.45 -31.56 -21.41
N SER A 75 6.41 -30.79 -21.93
CA SER A 75 7.85 -31.04 -21.83
C SER A 75 8.33 -31.13 -20.38
N ASN A 76 7.86 -30.22 -19.52
CA ASN A 76 8.31 -30.13 -18.14
C ASN A 76 7.47 -31.01 -17.20
N ARG A 77 6.43 -31.71 -17.70
CA ARG A 77 5.45 -32.49 -16.91
C ARG A 77 4.73 -31.66 -15.84
N ILE A 78 4.34 -30.42 -16.16
CA ILE A 78 3.70 -29.50 -15.22
C ILE A 78 2.25 -29.23 -15.60
N LEU A 79 1.35 -29.36 -14.63
CA LEU A 79 0.00 -28.81 -14.65
C LEU A 79 -0.08 -27.67 -13.65
N CYS A 80 -0.09 -26.43 -14.14
CA CYS A 80 -0.32 -25.26 -13.31
C CYS A 80 -1.84 -25.11 -13.08
N VAL A 81 -2.28 -25.19 -11.83
CA VAL A 81 -3.68 -25.12 -11.44
C VAL A 81 -3.89 -23.83 -10.67
N GLU A 82 -4.66 -22.90 -11.24
CA GLU A 82 -5.10 -21.67 -10.58
C GLU A 82 -6.37 -21.97 -9.79
N THR A 83 -6.31 -21.79 -8.47
CA THR A 83 -7.42 -22.16 -7.59
C THR A 83 -7.47 -21.38 -6.29
N GLY A 84 -8.70 -21.07 -5.87
CA GLY A 84 -8.99 -20.47 -4.57
C GLY A 84 -8.87 -21.45 -3.40
N LYS A 85 -8.68 -22.77 -3.61
CA LYS A 85 -8.55 -23.77 -2.53
C LYS A 85 -7.63 -24.92 -2.93
N SER A 86 -6.58 -25.18 -2.14
CA SER A 86 -5.56 -26.16 -2.56
C SER A 86 -4.75 -26.80 -1.43
N ARG A 87 -5.23 -26.72 -0.18
CA ARG A 87 -4.46 -27.16 1.00
C ARG A 87 -4.20 -28.66 0.96
N LYS A 88 -5.26 -29.46 0.74
CA LYS A 88 -5.16 -30.92 0.69
C LYS A 88 -4.49 -31.37 -0.61
N THR A 89 -4.78 -30.72 -1.73
CA THR A 89 -4.10 -30.95 -3.00
C THR A 89 -2.59 -30.76 -2.87
N PHE A 90 -2.13 -29.72 -2.16
CA PHE A 90 -0.71 -29.48 -1.91
C PHE A 90 -0.06 -30.60 -1.08
N GLN A 91 -0.77 -31.11 -0.07
CA GLN A 91 -0.28 -32.23 0.76
C GLN A 91 -0.14 -33.52 -0.04
N GLU A 92 -1.03 -33.74 -1.02
CA GLU A 92 -1.07 -34.95 -1.84
C GLU A 92 -0.22 -34.86 -3.13
N LEU A 93 0.59 -33.81 -3.35
CA LEU A 93 1.34 -33.63 -4.60
C LEU A 93 2.19 -34.84 -5.02
N ARG A 94 2.81 -35.54 -4.06
CA ARG A 94 3.56 -36.78 -4.36
C ARG A 94 2.64 -37.93 -4.76
N TYR A 95 1.48 -38.04 -4.14
CA TYR A 95 0.46 -39.04 -4.47
C TYR A 95 -0.12 -38.78 -5.86
N ILE A 96 -0.45 -37.52 -6.16
CA ILE A 96 -0.89 -37.10 -7.50
C ILE A 96 0.18 -37.45 -8.54
N ALA A 97 1.42 -37.03 -8.33
CA ALA A 97 2.53 -37.32 -9.24
C ALA A 97 2.78 -38.82 -9.45
N LYS A 98 2.60 -39.65 -8.41
CA LYS A 98 2.70 -41.11 -8.51
C LYS A 98 1.69 -41.70 -9.48
N ASN A 99 0.46 -41.19 -9.48
CA ASN A 99 -0.63 -41.76 -10.27
C ASN A 99 -0.74 -41.17 -11.66
N THR A 100 -0.37 -39.90 -11.84
CA THR A 100 -0.54 -39.19 -13.12
C THR A 100 0.76 -39.05 -13.91
N GLY A 101 1.92 -39.07 -13.24
CA GLY A 101 3.20 -38.69 -13.83
C GLY A 101 3.36 -37.18 -14.04
N TRP A 102 2.45 -36.36 -13.49
CA TRP A 102 2.47 -34.90 -13.57
C TRP A 102 2.78 -34.26 -12.22
N TYR A 103 3.51 -33.16 -12.25
CA TYR A 103 3.62 -32.26 -11.11
C TYR A 103 2.53 -31.18 -11.20
N PHE A 104 1.69 -31.08 -10.17
CA PHE A 104 0.69 -30.03 -10.05
C PHE A 104 1.34 -28.81 -9.38
N TYR A 105 1.47 -27.71 -10.12
CA TYR A 105 1.88 -26.43 -9.58
C TYR A 105 0.62 -25.65 -9.16
N LEU A 106 0.44 -25.45 -7.86
CA LEU A 106 -0.77 -24.80 -7.31
C LEU A 106 -0.49 -23.30 -7.13
N THR A 107 -1.32 -22.46 -7.73
CA THR A 107 -1.28 -20.99 -7.59
C THR A 107 -2.66 -20.46 -7.22
N GLY A 108 -2.71 -19.30 -6.58
CA GLY A 108 -3.99 -18.64 -6.29
C GLY A 108 -4.57 -17.99 -7.54
N VAL A 109 -5.83 -17.61 -7.42
CA VAL A 109 -6.60 -16.89 -8.43
C VAL A 109 -6.05 -15.48 -8.59
N LYS A 110 -6.02 -14.98 -9.83
CA LYS A 110 -5.64 -13.58 -10.09
C LYS A 110 -6.76 -12.66 -9.60
N LEU A 111 -6.39 -11.54 -8.98
CA LEU A 111 -7.39 -10.61 -8.43
C LEU A 111 -8.30 -9.97 -9.48
N GLY A 112 -7.95 -10.02 -10.77
CA GLY A 112 -8.63 -9.27 -11.83
C GLY A 112 -8.14 -7.82 -11.89
N ASP A 113 -8.64 -7.06 -12.86
CA ASP A 113 -8.38 -5.62 -12.97
C ASP A 113 -9.20 -4.86 -11.92
N SER A 114 -8.70 -3.71 -11.49
CA SER A 114 -9.45 -2.77 -10.66
C SER A 114 -10.53 -2.09 -11.48
N ILE A 115 -11.79 -2.20 -11.04
CA ILE A 115 -12.89 -1.44 -11.65
C ILE A 115 -12.67 0.07 -11.46
N VAL A 116 -12.09 0.49 -10.33
CA VAL A 116 -11.76 1.89 -10.07
C VAL A 116 -10.78 2.42 -11.11
N SER A 117 -9.67 1.71 -11.34
CA SER A 117 -8.68 2.12 -12.35
C SER A 117 -9.29 2.22 -13.75
N VAL A 118 -10.12 1.24 -14.13
CA VAL A 118 -10.83 1.27 -15.42
C VAL A 118 -11.74 2.49 -15.53
N THR A 119 -12.56 2.75 -14.52
CA THR A 119 -13.46 3.91 -14.51
C THR A 119 -12.68 5.23 -14.55
N VAL A 120 -11.58 5.35 -13.81
CA VAL A 120 -10.72 6.55 -13.82
C VAL A 120 -10.08 6.78 -15.19
N ASP A 121 -9.68 5.72 -15.89
CA ASP A 121 -9.10 5.81 -17.23
C ASP A 121 -10.14 6.20 -18.31
N GLU A 122 -11.42 5.85 -18.11
CA GLU A 122 -12.53 6.22 -19.00
C GLU A 122 -12.96 7.69 -18.86
N VAL A 123 -12.62 8.36 -17.74
CA VAL A 123 -12.94 9.77 -17.55
C VAL A 123 -12.07 10.64 -18.47
N LYS A 124 -12.73 11.38 -19.36
CA LYS A 124 -12.09 12.39 -20.20
C LYS A 124 -11.49 13.51 -19.35
N ARG A 125 -10.19 13.77 -19.52
CA ARG A 125 -9.45 14.84 -18.83
C ARG A 125 -9.78 16.22 -19.42
N THR A 126 -9.82 17.22 -18.55
CA THR A 126 -10.09 18.63 -18.89
C THR A 126 -8.88 19.30 -19.50
N PHE A 127 -7.70 19.00 -18.98
CA PHE A 127 -6.47 19.70 -19.30
C PHE A 127 -5.58 18.92 -20.28
N ASP A 128 -4.94 19.67 -21.16
CA ASP A 128 -3.75 19.21 -21.88
C ASP A 128 -2.52 19.51 -21.00
N PRO A 129 -1.75 18.49 -20.57
CA PRO A 129 -0.61 18.68 -19.67
C PRO A 129 0.41 19.70 -20.19
N GLU A 130 0.79 19.61 -21.48
CA GLU A 130 1.78 20.52 -22.08
C GLU A 130 1.33 21.98 -21.97
N ALA A 131 0.07 22.26 -22.31
CA ALA A 131 -0.50 23.60 -22.21
C ALA A 131 -0.64 24.12 -20.77
N VAL A 132 -0.76 23.25 -19.76
CA VAL A 132 -0.72 23.65 -18.35
C VAL A 132 0.70 24.03 -17.96
N PHE A 133 1.67 23.16 -18.26
CA PHE A 133 3.07 23.38 -17.87
C PHE A 133 3.71 24.60 -18.56
N GLU A 134 3.34 24.90 -19.82
CA GLU A 134 3.79 26.09 -20.54
C GLU A 134 3.31 27.41 -19.91
N LYS A 135 2.20 27.38 -19.15
CA LYS A 135 1.66 28.56 -18.45
C LYS A 135 2.30 28.80 -17.09
N LEU A 136 2.95 27.80 -16.50
CA LEU A 136 3.62 27.94 -15.22
C LEU A 136 4.91 28.75 -15.40
N ILE A 137 4.99 29.88 -14.69
CA ILE A 137 6.11 30.81 -14.74
C ILE A 137 6.96 30.58 -13.49
N LEU A 138 8.00 29.75 -13.63
CA LEU A 138 9.06 29.61 -12.64
C LEU A 138 10.29 30.37 -13.16
N ASP A 139 10.58 31.52 -12.56
CA ASP A 139 11.68 32.40 -12.92
C ASP A 139 12.74 32.44 -11.79
N GLY A 140 13.83 33.17 -12.02
CA GLY A 140 14.83 33.48 -11.00
C GLY A 140 14.35 34.47 -9.91
N SER A 141 13.06 34.83 -9.85
CA SER A 141 12.54 35.92 -8.99
C SER A 141 12.92 35.76 -7.53
N ASN A 142 13.29 36.89 -6.92
CA ASN A 142 13.67 36.97 -5.52
C ASN A 142 12.49 36.97 -4.52
N SER A 143 11.25 36.84 -4.99
CA SER A 143 10.06 36.90 -4.14
C SER A 143 9.32 35.56 -4.12
N ILE A 144 9.77 34.66 -3.25
CA ILE A 144 9.11 33.37 -3.00
C ILE A 144 8.33 33.47 -1.69
N GLY A 145 7.03 33.25 -1.77
CA GLY A 145 6.09 33.26 -0.65
C GLY A 145 5.63 31.85 -0.30
N LEU A 146 5.54 31.54 0.99
CA LEU A 146 4.94 30.30 1.50
C LEU A 146 3.81 30.65 2.46
N HIS A 147 2.60 30.20 2.13
CA HIS A 147 1.41 30.30 2.95
C HIS A 147 1.12 28.93 3.59
N CYS A 148 1.15 28.87 4.91
CA CYS A 148 0.78 27.73 5.73
C CYS A 148 -0.73 27.84 6.01
N LEU A 149 -1.55 27.11 5.25
CA LEU A 149 -3.00 27.22 5.34
C LEU A 149 -3.57 26.34 6.47
N SER A 150 -3.02 25.15 6.62
CA SER A 150 -3.48 24.12 7.55
C SER A 150 -2.27 23.34 8.06
N GLU A 151 -2.04 23.35 9.37
CA GLU A 151 -0.88 22.71 10.01
C GLU A 151 -1.29 21.86 11.20
N GLY A 152 -0.95 20.58 11.17
CA GLY A 152 -1.02 19.70 12.32
C GLY A 152 -0.85 18.24 11.95
N PRO A 153 -0.92 17.32 12.93
CA PRO A 153 -0.69 15.89 12.69
C PRO A 153 -1.64 15.22 11.68
N ASN A 154 -2.78 15.85 11.37
CA ASN A 154 -3.88 15.28 10.59
C ASN A 154 -4.48 16.28 9.60
N ARG A 155 -3.71 17.30 9.21
CA ARG A 155 -4.15 18.35 8.28
C ARG A 155 -2.92 19.07 7.72
N THR A 156 -2.79 19.07 6.39
CA THR A 156 -1.66 19.71 5.72
C THR A 156 -2.09 20.39 4.44
N SER A 157 -1.82 21.69 4.35
CA SER A 157 -2.01 22.41 3.10
C SER A 157 -1.18 23.69 3.09
N HIS A 158 -0.45 23.89 2.00
CA HIS A 158 0.37 25.07 1.78
C HIS A 158 0.12 25.68 0.40
N ILE A 159 0.48 26.96 0.23
CA ILE A 159 0.61 27.58 -1.09
C ILE A 159 2.00 28.17 -1.22
N LEU A 160 2.69 27.77 -2.29
CA LEU A 160 3.95 28.33 -2.74
C LEU A 160 3.66 29.33 -3.86
N GLU A 161 3.96 30.60 -3.62
CA GLU A 161 3.91 31.65 -4.63
C GLU A 161 5.31 31.90 -5.20
N TRP A 162 5.46 31.75 -6.52
CA TRP A 162 6.74 31.88 -7.21
C TRP A 162 6.56 32.43 -8.61
N GLY A 163 7.20 33.57 -8.92
CA GLY A 163 7.22 34.09 -10.30
C GLY A 163 5.83 34.46 -10.84
N GLY A 164 4.86 34.70 -9.95
CA GLY A 164 3.44 34.89 -10.29
C GLY A 164 2.64 33.60 -10.42
N THR A 165 3.27 32.44 -10.28
CA THR A 165 2.63 31.12 -10.21
C THR A 165 2.26 30.79 -8.76
N SER A 166 1.05 30.29 -8.56
CA SER A 166 0.55 29.77 -7.29
C SER A 166 0.43 28.24 -7.33
N ILE A 167 1.24 27.57 -6.51
CA ILE A 167 1.26 26.11 -6.40
C ILE A 167 0.70 25.72 -5.04
N MET A 168 -0.44 25.06 -5.01
CA MET A 168 -0.96 24.47 -3.77
C MET A 168 -0.31 23.12 -3.53
N LEU A 169 0.24 22.93 -2.33
CA LEU A 169 0.86 21.68 -1.87
C LEU A 169 -0.11 21.01 -0.90
N ASP A 170 -0.77 19.95 -1.38
CA ASP A 170 -1.85 19.25 -0.70
C ASP A 170 -3.06 20.13 -0.30
N ALA A 171 -4.17 19.45 -0.03
CA ALA A 171 -5.51 19.97 0.20
C ALA A 171 -6.10 19.55 1.55
N GLY A 172 -5.28 19.48 2.60
CA GLY A 172 -5.67 19.09 3.96
C GLY A 172 -6.42 20.14 4.78
N LEU A 173 -7.24 20.98 4.16
CA LEU A 173 -7.98 22.03 4.88
C LEU A 173 -9.09 21.42 5.75
N ALA A 174 -8.96 21.53 7.08
CA ALA A 174 -9.85 20.87 8.04
C ALA A 174 -10.83 21.82 8.76
N GLU A 175 -10.40 23.04 9.07
CA GLU A 175 -11.16 24.00 9.89
C GLU A 175 -11.67 25.19 9.05
N GLU A 176 -12.84 25.76 9.40
CA GLU A 176 -13.38 26.94 8.70
C GLU A 176 -12.45 28.16 8.77
N SER A 177 -11.71 28.32 9.86
CA SER A 177 -10.67 29.34 9.99
C SER A 177 -9.59 29.22 8.90
N ASN A 178 -9.23 27.99 8.52
CA ASN A 178 -8.26 27.71 7.46
C ASN A 178 -8.84 28.05 6.09
N TRP A 179 -10.14 27.76 5.88
CA TRP A 179 -10.87 28.15 4.68
C TRP A 179 -11.02 29.67 4.54
N ASP A 180 -11.33 30.37 5.63
CA ASP A 180 -11.41 31.82 5.66
C ASP A 180 -10.08 32.45 5.30
N TYR A 181 -8.97 31.94 5.86
CA TYR A 181 -7.64 32.41 5.51
C TYR A 181 -7.33 32.18 4.02
N PHE A 182 -7.60 30.98 3.49
CA PHE A 182 -7.40 30.66 2.08
C PHE A 182 -8.18 31.61 1.14
N ARG A 183 -9.47 31.82 1.40
CA ARG A 183 -10.30 32.73 0.59
C ARG A 183 -9.83 34.18 0.65
N ASN A 184 -9.29 34.61 1.80
CA ASN A 184 -8.77 35.96 2.00
C ASN A 184 -7.39 36.19 1.36
N LEU A 185 -6.74 35.16 0.81
CA LEU A 185 -5.53 35.36 0.00
C LEU A 185 -5.83 36.05 -1.33
N GLU A 186 -7.09 36.03 -1.78
CA GLU A 186 -7.56 36.67 -3.02
C GLU A 186 -6.65 36.36 -4.22
N LEU A 187 -6.21 35.09 -4.33
CA LEU A 187 -5.38 34.67 -5.46
C LEU A 187 -6.17 34.87 -6.76
N ASN A 188 -5.55 35.54 -7.74
CA ASN A 188 -6.16 35.75 -9.07
C ASN A 188 -6.53 34.41 -9.73
N ASN A 189 -5.67 33.42 -9.56
CA ASN A 189 -5.87 32.04 -9.96
C ASN A 189 -5.15 31.12 -8.97
N LEU A 190 -5.57 29.86 -8.88
CA LEU A 190 -4.76 28.78 -8.34
C LEU A 190 -4.24 27.96 -9.53
N ASP A 191 -2.99 28.19 -9.91
CA ASP A 191 -2.46 27.73 -11.19
C ASP A 191 -2.29 26.22 -11.27
N VAL A 192 -1.92 25.61 -10.15
CA VAL A 192 -1.81 24.16 -10.05
C VAL A 192 -1.88 23.70 -8.59
N LEU A 193 -2.43 22.51 -8.38
CA LEU A 193 -2.39 21.81 -7.11
C LEU A 193 -1.54 20.55 -7.26
N PHE A 194 -0.51 20.40 -6.44
CA PHE A 194 0.23 19.15 -6.31
C PHE A 194 -0.32 18.35 -5.13
N LEU A 195 -0.85 17.17 -5.41
CA LEU A 195 -1.32 16.22 -4.41
C LEU A 195 -0.28 15.12 -4.23
N SER A 196 0.42 15.15 -3.10
CA SER A 196 1.51 14.22 -2.78
C SER A 196 1.01 12.78 -2.70
N HIS A 197 -0.13 12.56 -2.02
CA HIS A 197 -0.78 11.27 -1.85
C HIS A 197 -2.25 11.41 -1.41
N SER A 198 -2.96 10.29 -1.30
CA SER A 198 -4.42 10.25 -1.12
C SER A 198 -4.90 9.98 0.31
N HIS A 199 -4.07 10.23 1.34
CA HIS A 199 -4.60 10.22 2.70
C HIS A 199 -5.50 11.44 2.94
N TYR A 200 -6.49 11.23 3.79
CA TYR A 200 -7.60 12.16 3.97
C TYR A 200 -7.14 13.53 4.51
N ASP A 201 -6.11 13.55 5.34
CA ASP A 201 -5.41 14.74 5.82
C ASP A 201 -4.63 15.53 4.76
N HIS A 202 -4.45 14.99 3.55
CA HIS A 202 -3.84 15.67 2.40
C HIS A 202 -4.83 15.97 1.28
N CYS A 203 -6.01 15.33 1.25
CA CYS A 203 -6.93 15.45 0.10
C CYS A 203 -8.36 15.90 0.44
N ARG A 204 -8.74 16.01 1.73
CA ARG A 204 -10.13 16.28 2.13
C ARG A 204 -10.73 17.58 1.58
N GLY A 205 -9.90 18.57 1.31
CA GLY A 205 -10.32 19.88 0.83
C GLY A 205 -10.47 19.98 -0.69
N LEU A 206 -10.12 18.93 -1.45
CA LEU A 206 -10.10 19.00 -2.92
C LEU A 206 -11.45 19.44 -3.51
N GLU A 207 -12.55 18.94 -2.96
CA GLU A 207 -13.91 19.32 -3.37
C GLU A 207 -14.13 20.83 -3.24
N ARG A 208 -13.96 21.38 -2.04
CA ARG A 208 -14.16 22.80 -1.77
C ARG A 208 -13.14 23.70 -2.49
N ILE A 209 -11.91 23.21 -2.73
CA ILE A 209 -10.93 23.93 -3.55
C ILE A 209 -11.42 24.03 -4.98
N LEU A 210 -11.90 22.93 -5.58
CA LEU A 210 -12.44 22.95 -6.94
C LEU A 210 -13.81 23.65 -7.05
N GLU A 211 -14.57 23.79 -5.97
CA GLU A 211 -15.72 24.70 -5.94
C GLU A 211 -15.29 26.17 -6.03
N HIS A 212 -14.15 26.51 -5.41
CA HIS A 212 -13.63 27.88 -5.39
C HIS A 212 -12.80 28.24 -6.63
N TYR A 213 -11.98 27.29 -7.11
CA TYR A 213 -11.16 27.36 -8.31
C TYR A 213 -11.41 26.14 -9.22
N PRO A 214 -12.53 26.11 -9.98
CA PRO A 214 -12.96 24.93 -10.75
C PRO A 214 -12.03 24.48 -11.87
N GLU A 215 -11.18 25.39 -12.35
CA GLU A 215 -10.25 25.17 -13.46
C GLU A 215 -8.81 24.93 -12.97
N THR A 216 -8.61 24.59 -11.69
CA THR A 216 -7.29 24.23 -11.17
C THR A 216 -6.89 22.81 -11.60
N PRO A 217 -5.78 22.63 -12.34
CA PRO A 217 -5.20 21.33 -12.63
C PRO A 217 -4.60 20.68 -11.38
N ILE A 218 -4.72 19.36 -11.27
CA ILE A 218 -4.20 18.58 -10.12
C ILE A 218 -3.08 17.65 -10.60
N LEU A 219 -1.84 17.85 -10.13
CA LEU A 219 -0.71 16.96 -10.39
C LEU A 219 -0.64 15.89 -9.30
N CYS A 220 -0.67 14.62 -9.69
CA CYS A 220 -0.48 13.49 -8.76
C CYS A 220 -0.06 12.23 -9.52
N SER A 221 0.33 11.15 -8.83
CA SER A 221 0.52 9.86 -9.51
C SER A 221 -0.82 9.22 -9.89
N ALA A 222 -0.79 8.30 -10.87
CA ALA A 222 -1.97 7.55 -11.26
C ALA A 222 -2.52 6.70 -10.09
N THR A 223 -1.64 6.12 -9.27
CA THR A 223 -2.05 5.37 -8.06
C THR A 223 -2.69 6.28 -7.01
N THR A 224 -2.13 7.47 -6.78
CA THR A 224 -2.73 8.46 -5.85
C THR A 224 -4.14 8.84 -6.30
N LEU A 225 -4.34 9.08 -7.60
CA LEU A 225 -5.65 9.42 -8.15
C LEU A 225 -6.67 8.28 -7.99
N ASP A 226 -6.29 7.05 -8.32
CA ASP A 226 -7.18 5.88 -8.18
C ASP A 226 -7.55 5.62 -6.71
N PHE A 227 -6.59 5.76 -5.79
CA PHE A 227 -6.86 5.59 -4.36
C PHE A 227 -7.80 6.68 -3.84
N TYR A 228 -7.63 7.94 -4.29
CA TYR A 228 -8.56 9.01 -3.98
C TYR A 228 -9.96 8.69 -4.53
N ALA A 229 -10.06 8.31 -5.80
CA ALA A 229 -11.31 7.97 -6.46
C ALA A 229 -12.06 6.84 -5.74
N PHE A 230 -11.35 5.81 -5.28
CA PHE A 230 -11.93 4.72 -4.51
C PHE A 230 -12.52 5.22 -3.17
N LYS A 231 -11.73 5.99 -2.41
CA LYS A 231 -12.13 6.54 -1.10
C LYS A 231 -13.30 7.54 -1.19
N SER A 232 -13.36 8.30 -2.28
CA SER A 232 -14.35 9.38 -2.51
C SER A 232 -15.61 8.92 -3.24
N SER A 233 -15.75 7.62 -3.52
CA SER A 233 -16.96 7.06 -4.12
C SER A 233 -18.10 6.96 -3.09
N THR A 234 -19.33 7.30 -3.49
CA THR A 234 -20.50 7.40 -2.58
C THR A 234 -20.97 6.05 -2.07
N LYS A 235 -20.68 4.98 -2.81
CA LYS A 235 -21.10 3.61 -2.53
C LYS A 235 -20.13 2.68 -3.23
N PRO A 236 -18.94 2.38 -2.68
CA PRO A 236 -18.04 1.48 -3.38
C PRO A 236 -18.70 0.10 -3.57
N TRP A 237 -19.65 -0.31 -2.70
CA TRP A 237 -20.08 -1.71 -2.61
C TRP A 237 -21.55 -1.96 -2.16
N GLU A 238 -22.57 -1.27 -2.71
CA GLU A 238 -23.95 -1.73 -2.47
C GLU A 238 -24.21 -3.11 -3.11
N GLU A 239 -24.92 -3.98 -2.37
CA GLU A 239 -25.33 -5.32 -2.79
C GLU A 239 -26.37 -5.24 -3.92
N ASN A 240 -25.94 -5.10 -5.18
CA ASN A 240 -26.66 -5.48 -6.40
C ASN A 240 -25.87 -4.96 -7.60
N ASP A 241 -25.16 -5.80 -8.37
CA ASP A 241 -24.68 -5.66 -9.78
C ASP A 241 -24.37 -4.27 -10.39
N ASP A 242 -24.22 -3.20 -9.60
CA ASP A 242 -24.06 -1.83 -10.07
C ASP A 242 -22.57 -1.57 -10.23
N PRO A 243 -22.09 -1.19 -11.43
CA PRO A 243 -20.70 -0.83 -11.63
C PRO A 243 -20.28 0.27 -10.65
N PHE A 244 -19.00 0.26 -10.25
CA PHE A 244 -18.42 1.33 -9.45
C PHE A 244 -18.72 2.70 -10.07
N HIS A 245 -19.31 3.60 -9.27
CA HIS A 245 -19.66 4.95 -9.70
C HIS A 245 -18.83 5.99 -8.95
N LEU A 246 -18.12 6.83 -9.71
CA LEU A 246 -17.55 8.06 -9.16
C LEU A 246 -18.67 9.01 -8.76
N SER A 247 -18.55 9.57 -7.55
CA SER A 247 -19.35 10.73 -7.15
C SER A 247 -19.05 11.90 -8.09
N ASP A 248 -19.96 12.88 -8.19
CA ASP A 248 -19.76 14.02 -9.07
C ASP A 248 -18.49 14.82 -8.70
N HIS A 249 -18.23 14.97 -7.39
CA HIS A 249 -17.01 15.59 -6.88
C HIS A 249 -15.75 14.78 -7.20
N ALA A 250 -15.78 13.44 -7.01
CA ALA A 250 -14.65 12.60 -7.37
C ALA A 250 -14.40 12.64 -8.89
N ARG A 251 -15.46 12.68 -9.70
CA ARG A 251 -15.36 12.81 -11.16
C ARG A 251 -14.73 14.15 -11.55
N HIS A 252 -15.11 15.27 -10.91
CA HIS A 252 -14.51 16.58 -11.17
C HIS A 252 -13.02 16.61 -10.83
N VAL A 253 -12.60 16.00 -9.71
CA VAL A 253 -11.17 15.83 -9.38
C VAL A 253 -10.45 15.00 -10.44
N VAL A 254 -11.03 13.87 -10.88
CA VAL A 254 -10.43 13.02 -11.93
C VAL A 254 -10.32 13.77 -13.25
N GLN A 255 -11.33 14.56 -13.63
CA GLN A 255 -11.30 15.38 -14.85
C GLN A 255 -10.15 16.41 -14.80
N ASN A 256 -9.90 17.00 -13.64
CA ASN A 256 -8.86 18.02 -13.45
C ASN A 256 -7.46 17.44 -13.22
N ALA A 257 -7.33 16.13 -13.02
CA ALA A 257 -6.05 15.51 -12.73
C ALA A 257 -5.16 15.27 -13.97
N ILE A 258 -3.88 15.60 -13.83
CA ILE A 258 -2.77 15.30 -14.73
C ILE A 258 -1.84 14.34 -13.98
N THR A 259 -1.67 13.14 -14.50
CA THR A 259 -0.85 12.12 -13.84
C THR A 259 0.63 12.29 -14.16
N VAL A 260 1.47 12.35 -13.13
CA VAL A 260 2.93 12.45 -13.21
C VAL A 260 3.61 11.25 -12.54
N SER A 261 4.84 10.94 -12.92
CA SER A 261 5.58 9.76 -12.42
C SER A 261 6.87 10.12 -11.69
N SER A 262 7.31 9.27 -10.76
CA SER A 262 8.64 9.41 -10.17
C SER A 262 9.74 9.34 -11.24
N GLY A 263 10.68 10.27 -11.17
CA GLY A 263 11.76 10.44 -12.15
C GLY A 263 11.39 11.31 -13.35
N GLU A 264 10.13 11.77 -13.43
CA GLU A 264 9.70 12.75 -14.43
C GLU A 264 10.15 14.15 -14.05
N THR A 265 10.56 14.94 -15.05
CA THR A 265 10.90 16.35 -14.93
C THR A 265 10.25 17.11 -16.05
N VAL A 266 9.50 18.14 -15.70
CA VAL A 266 8.72 18.96 -16.63
C VAL A 266 9.23 20.39 -16.58
N ARG A 267 9.47 20.98 -17.75
CA ARG A 267 9.93 22.37 -17.87
C ARG A 267 8.76 23.34 -17.74
N CYS A 268 8.96 24.40 -16.95
CA CYS A 268 7.95 25.42 -16.66
C CYS A 268 8.64 26.79 -16.65
N GLY A 269 8.53 27.54 -17.75
CA GLY A 269 9.28 28.78 -17.93
C GLY A 269 10.80 28.55 -17.96
N GLU A 270 11.53 29.21 -17.06
CA GLU A 270 13.00 29.04 -16.91
C GLU A 270 13.36 27.90 -15.94
N GLY A 271 12.41 27.45 -15.13
CA GLY A 271 12.57 26.39 -14.14
C GLY A 271 12.02 25.03 -14.56
N SER A 272 11.84 24.15 -13.57
CA SER A 272 11.27 22.83 -13.75
C SER A 272 10.55 22.30 -12.50
N LEU A 273 9.61 21.39 -12.72
CA LEU A 273 9.00 20.57 -11.68
C LEU A 273 9.52 19.13 -11.85
N ALA A 274 10.12 18.56 -10.82
CA ALA A 274 10.56 17.17 -10.79
C ALA A 274 9.87 16.40 -9.68
N PHE A 275 9.55 15.13 -9.93
CA PHE A 275 8.78 14.29 -9.02
C PHE A 275 9.59 13.07 -8.59
N TYR A 276 9.58 12.75 -7.31
CA TYR A 276 10.32 11.61 -6.76
C TYR A 276 9.44 10.79 -5.84
N ASN A 277 9.59 9.46 -5.82
CA ASN A 277 8.89 8.63 -4.85
C ASN A 277 9.17 9.09 -3.42
N ALA A 278 8.12 9.34 -2.65
CA ALA A 278 8.19 9.71 -1.23
C ALA A 278 8.27 8.49 -0.31
N GLY A 279 7.91 7.30 -0.76
CA GLY A 279 8.07 6.07 0.02
C GLY A 279 7.04 5.82 1.12
N HIS A 280 6.10 6.73 1.32
CA HIS A 280 5.05 6.63 2.34
C HIS A 280 3.97 5.60 1.97
N MET A 281 3.47 5.64 0.73
CA MET A 281 2.49 4.70 0.19
C MET A 281 2.69 4.52 -1.32
N PRO A 282 2.06 3.50 -1.96
CA PRO A 282 2.16 3.34 -3.41
C PRO A 282 1.71 4.62 -4.13
N GLY A 283 2.55 5.15 -5.02
CA GLY A 283 2.29 6.38 -5.76
C GLY A 283 2.51 7.70 -4.99
N ALA A 284 2.96 7.67 -3.72
CA ALA A 284 3.29 8.91 -3.01
C ALA A 284 4.50 9.61 -3.64
N LEU A 285 4.39 10.91 -3.90
CA LEU A 285 5.42 11.71 -4.56
C LEU A 285 5.85 12.92 -3.71
N MET A 286 7.15 13.19 -3.74
CA MET A 286 7.76 14.48 -3.40
C MET A 286 7.78 15.37 -4.64
N LEU A 287 7.72 16.68 -4.43
CA LEU A 287 7.86 17.70 -5.46
C LEU A 287 9.17 18.46 -5.28
N HIS A 288 9.93 18.60 -6.36
CA HIS A 288 11.07 19.51 -6.45
C HIS A 288 10.74 20.60 -7.46
N VAL A 289 10.77 21.85 -7.00
CA VAL A 289 10.61 23.06 -7.80
C VAL A 289 12.00 23.67 -7.95
N ASP A 290 12.56 23.53 -9.14
CA ASP A 290 13.89 24.01 -9.52
C ASP A 290 13.73 25.29 -10.35
N SER A 291 14.48 26.32 -9.99
CA SER A 291 14.62 27.52 -10.80
C SER A 291 16.08 27.96 -10.83
N PRO A 292 16.48 28.82 -11.80
CA PRO A 292 17.87 29.21 -11.98
C PRO A 292 18.59 29.72 -10.71
N ASP A 293 17.85 30.31 -9.76
CA ASP A 293 18.44 30.96 -8.58
C ASP A 293 17.87 30.46 -7.23
N TYR A 294 16.99 29.44 -7.23
CA TYR A 294 16.43 28.90 -6.00
C TYR A 294 15.88 27.48 -6.19
N ASP A 295 16.17 26.58 -5.23
CA ASP A 295 15.65 25.21 -5.21
C ASP A 295 14.75 24.95 -4.00
N PHE A 296 13.55 24.41 -4.24
CA PHE A 296 12.57 24.07 -3.21
C PHE A 296 12.13 22.61 -3.32
N VAL A 297 12.15 21.87 -2.22
CA VAL A 297 11.63 20.49 -2.15
C VAL A 297 10.51 20.41 -1.13
N TYR A 298 9.37 19.83 -1.53
CA TYR A 298 8.26 19.44 -0.67
C TYR A 298 8.17 17.92 -0.58
N THR A 299 8.18 17.37 0.63
CA THR A 299 8.18 15.91 0.82
C THR A 299 6.79 15.27 0.74
N GLY A 300 5.72 16.01 1.05
CA GLY A 300 4.50 15.36 1.55
C GLY A 300 4.84 14.46 2.75
N ASP A 301 4.09 13.39 2.95
CA ASP A 301 4.51 12.31 3.84
C ASP A 301 5.55 11.44 3.15
N PHE A 302 6.64 11.10 3.84
CA PHE A 302 7.73 10.33 3.25
C PHE A 302 8.31 9.28 4.20
N CYS A 303 8.89 8.24 3.60
CA CYS A 303 9.66 7.23 4.28
C CYS A 303 10.90 6.89 3.43
N VAL A 304 12.06 6.90 4.06
CA VAL A 304 13.33 6.65 3.37
C VAL A 304 13.45 5.18 2.97
N LYS A 305 12.97 4.27 3.81
CA LYS A 305 13.15 2.82 3.61
C LYS A 305 12.17 2.21 2.62
N ASP A 306 12.64 1.22 1.88
CA ASP A 306 11.78 0.38 1.03
C ASP A 306 10.86 -0.53 1.87
N PHE A 307 9.56 -0.51 1.53
CA PHE A 307 8.56 -1.42 2.07
C PHE A 307 7.71 -2.00 0.95
N PHE A 308 8.06 -3.17 0.43
CA PHE A 308 7.37 -3.74 -0.73
C PHE A 308 5.83 -3.79 -0.55
N PRO A 309 5.05 -3.21 -1.49
CA PRO A 309 5.44 -2.81 -2.85
C PRO A 309 5.93 -1.36 -3.00
N ILE A 310 5.99 -0.60 -1.91
CA ILE A 310 6.36 0.81 -1.87
C ILE A 310 7.88 0.95 -2.08
N GLN A 311 8.26 1.92 -2.92
CA GLN A 311 9.64 2.31 -3.17
C GLN A 311 9.99 3.51 -2.28
N GLY A 312 10.92 3.32 -1.36
CA GLY A 312 11.38 4.35 -0.42
C GLY A 312 12.23 5.43 -1.11
N VAL A 313 12.45 6.54 -0.42
CA VAL A 313 13.31 7.62 -0.92
C VAL A 313 14.75 7.14 -1.18
N GLU A 314 15.26 6.18 -0.40
CA GLU A 314 16.62 5.63 -0.60
C GLU A 314 16.81 4.99 -1.99
N SER A 315 15.73 4.48 -2.58
CA SER A 315 15.73 3.86 -3.91
C SER A 315 15.76 4.87 -5.07
N VAL A 316 15.51 6.15 -4.80
CA VAL A 316 15.59 7.25 -5.79
C VAL A 316 16.65 8.28 -5.42
N ARG A 317 17.49 8.01 -4.42
CA ARG A 317 18.52 8.93 -3.90
C ARG A 317 19.38 9.56 -4.99
N GLU A 318 19.83 8.78 -5.97
CA GLU A 318 20.70 9.26 -7.05
C GLU A 318 20.02 10.25 -8.01
N GLN A 319 18.70 10.40 -7.92
CA GLN A 319 17.90 11.32 -8.74
C GLN A 319 17.56 12.62 -7.99
N LEU A 320 17.75 12.65 -6.66
CA LEU A 320 17.42 13.80 -5.83
C LEU A 320 18.42 14.95 -6.07
N PRO A 321 17.99 16.21 -5.93
CA PRO A 321 18.90 17.35 -5.98
C PRO A 321 19.84 17.38 -4.76
N GLU A 322 20.94 18.12 -4.87
CA GLU A 322 21.85 18.41 -3.75
C GLU A 322 22.00 19.93 -3.61
N GLU A 323 22.33 20.40 -2.39
CA GLU A 323 22.60 21.81 -2.07
C GLU A 323 21.39 22.74 -2.30
N ILE A 324 20.18 22.26 -2.02
CA ILE A 324 18.94 23.03 -2.24
C ILE A 324 18.79 24.22 -1.28
N ASP A 325 17.95 25.20 -1.62
CA ASP A 325 17.75 26.37 -0.76
C ASP A 325 16.72 26.15 0.36
N PHE A 326 15.65 25.40 0.08
CA PHE A 326 14.58 25.15 1.05
C PHE A 326 14.01 23.74 0.96
N LEU A 327 13.96 23.06 2.11
CA LEU A 327 13.29 21.78 2.28
C LEU A 327 12.05 21.95 3.17
N LEU A 328 10.86 21.77 2.62
CA LEU A 328 9.60 21.65 3.36
C LEU A 328 9.32 20.16 3.63
N MET A 329 9.53 19.71 4.87
CA MET A 329 9.60 18.30 5.26
C MET A 329 8.62 17.93 6.37
N GLU A 330 7.92 16.81 6.23
CA GLU A 330 7.04 16.28 7.29
C GLU A 330 7.85 15.84 8.52
N SER A 331 7.18 15.74 9.66
CA SER A 331 7.83 15.41 10.92
C SER A 331 6.99 14.49 11.81
N THR A 332 6.04 13.72 11.26
CA THR A 332 5.07 12.92 12.03
C THR A 332 5.75 12.03 13.07
N MET A 333 6.85 11.37 12.70
CA MET A 333 7.64 10.51 13.60
C MET A 333 8.99 11.12 13.97
N GLY A 334 9.20 12.43 13.73
CA GLY A 334 10.49 13.09 13.87
C GLY A 334 11.03 13.14 15.29
N ALA A 335 10.18 13.10 16.31
CA ALA A 335 10.59 13.02 17.73
C ALA A 335 10.84 11.57 18.20
N THR A 336 10.83 10.60 17.28
CA THR A 336 11.01 9.18 17.59
C THR A 336 12.20 8.58 16.85
N GLN A 337 12.75 7.49 17.40
CA GLN A 337 13.75 6.65 16.73
C GLN A 337 13.28 5.20 16.79
N HIS A 338 13.15 4.57 15.63
CA HIS A 338 12.69 3.19 15.54
C HIS A 338 13.86 2.20 15.49
N GLU A 339 13.61 0.98 15.97
CA GLU A 339 14.54 -0.11 15.69
C GLU A 339 14.57 -0.41 14.18
N PRO A 340 15.71 -0.90 13.64
CA PRO A 340 15.78 -1.32 12.26
C PRO A 340 14.64 -2.28 11.89
N VAL A 341 13.96 -2.00 10.78
CA VAL A 341 12.79 -2.73 10.27
C VAL A 341 13.00 -4.25 10.25
N GLY A 342 14.21 -4.70 9.91
CA GLY A 342 14.58 -6.12 9.93
C GLY A 342 14.49 -6.78 11.32
N LYS A 343 14.83 -6.05 12.40
CA LYS A 343 14.65 -6.53 13.78
C LYS A 343 13.17 -6.58 14.17
N MET A 344 12.41 -5.56 13.76
CA MET A 344 10.96 -5.49 13.98
C MET A 344 10.25 -6.69 13.32
N PHE A 345 10.38 -6.86 12.00
CA PHE A 345 9.83 -8.01 11.29
C PHE A 345 10.38 -9.33 11.81
N GLY A 346 11.67 -9.39 12.17
CA GLY A 346 12.27 -10.57 12.77
C GLY A 346 11.54 -11.01 14.04
N ALA A 347 11.23 -10.09 14.96
CA ALA A 347 10.50 -10.39 16.18
C ALA A 347 9.05 -10.80 15.89
N LEU A 348 8.35 -10.03 15.07
CA LEU A 348 6.97 -10.31 14.68
C LEU A 348 6.84 -11.67 14.00
N PHE A 349 7.65 -11.97 12.99
CA PHE A 349 7.55 -13.22 12.22
C PHE A 349 7.95 -14.46 13.02
N ARG A 350 8.88 -14.33 13.99
CA ARG A 350 9.13 -15.41 14.95
C ARG A 350 7.89 -15.70 15.78
N ARG A 351 7.22 -14.66 16.27
CA ARG A 351 6.01 -14.82 17.08
C ARG A 351 4.84 -15.38 16.26
N LEU A 352 4.62 -14.87 15.06
CA LEU A 352 3.58 -15.36 14.15
C LEU A 352 3.81 -16.81 13.72
N LYS A 353 5.06 -17.20 13.45
CA LYS A 353 5.38 -18.61 13.18
C LYS A 353 5.04 -19.50 14.38
N LEU A 354 5.36 -19.07 15.60
CA LEU A 354 5.01 -19.83 16.81
C LEU A 354 3.49 -19.99 16.95
N LYS A 355 2.71 -18.92 16.74
CA LYS A 355 1.24 -18.98 16.75
C LYS A 355 0.72 -19.96 15.69
N ALA A 356 1.32 -19.95 14.50
CA ALA A 356 0.99 -20.88 13.44
C ALA A 356 1.33 -22.34 13.80
N ASP A 357 2.45 -22.59 14.49
CA ASP A 357 2.87 -23.93 14.94
C ASP A 357 1.84 -24.59 15.87
N TYR A 358 1.17 -23.79 16.71
CA TYR A 358 0.10 -24.23 17.62
C TYR A 358 -1.31 -24.07 17.02
N GLY A 359 -1.43 -23.59 15.78
CA GLY A 359 -2.71 -23.37 15.11
C GLY A 359 -3.57 -22.28 15.75
N ASN A 360 -2.96 -21.31 16.43
CA ASN A 360 -3.65 -20.17 17.02
C ASN A 360 -4.09 -19.17 15.93
N ARG A 361 -4.99 -18.27 16.33
CA ARG A 361 -5.45 -17.19 15.46
C ARG A 361 -4.72 -15.90 15.81
N VAL A 362 -4.56 -15.04 14.82
CA VAL A 362 -3.91 -13.74 14.95
C VAL A 362 -4.78 -12.68 14.31
N LEU A 363 -4.96 -11.56 14.99
CA LEU A 363 -5.43 -10.31 14.39
C LEU A 363 -4.24 -9.37 14.20
N ILE A 364 -4.09 -8.83 13.00
CA ILE A 364 -3.25 -7.69 12.71
C ILE A 364 -4.16 -6.55 12.27
N ALA A 365 -4.32 -5.54 13.11
CA ALA A 365 -5.05 -4.34 12.78
C ALA A 365 -4.12 -3.42 11.97
N ALA A 366 -4.45 -3.12 10.71
CA ALA A 366 -3.54 -2.41 9.80
C ALA A 366 -4.32 -1.59 8.76
N GLN A 367 -3.74 -0.46 8.34
CA GLN A 367 -4.34 0.38 7.30
C GLN A 367 -4.43 -0.39 5.96
N PRO A 368 -5.62 -0.47 5.33
CA PRO A 368 -5.85 -1.30 4.14
C PRO A 368 -5.03 -0.93 2.89
N ASP A 369 -4.78 0.35 2.66
CA ASP A 369 -4.15 0.88 1.44
C ASP A 369 -2.62 0.75 1.39
N SER A 370 -2.00 0.45 2.53
CA SER A 370 -0.55 0.54 2.71
C SER A 370 -0.02 -0.58 3.61
N VAL A 371 -0.09 -0.40 4.93
CA VAL A 371 0.51 -1.28 5.94
C VAL A 371 0.00 -2.72 5.83
N ALA A 372 -1.29 -2.92 5.56
CA ALA A 372 -1.88 -4.25 5.35
C ALA A 372 -1.23 -4.99 4.18
N ILE A 373 -0.98 -4.28 3.06
CA ILE A 373 -0.37 -4.82 1.85
C ILE A 373 1.11 -5.13 2.09
N VAL A 374 1.84 -4.24 2.76
CA VAL A 374 3.24 -4.45 3.15
C VAL A 374 3.37 -5.71 4.03
N LEU A 375 2.52 -5.85 5.04
CA LEU A 375 2.48 -7.02 5.92
C LEU A 375 2.11 -8.28 5.15
N TYR A 376 1.10 -8.21 4.29
CA TYR A 376 0.69 -9.32 3.43
C TYR A 376 1.85 -9.86 2.59
N LEU A 377 2.52 -8.98 1.83
CA LEU A 377 3.63 -9.36 0.95
C LEU A 377 4.83 -9.88 1.75
N SER A 378 5.11 -9.26 2.90
CA SER A 378 6.21 -9.65 3.78
C SER A 378 5.96 -11.02 4.42
N LEU A 379 4.75 -11.29 4.89
CA LEU A 379 4.33 -12.59 5.43
C LEU A 379 4.33 -13.66 4.33
N PHE A 380 3.81 -13.33 3.14
CA PHE A 380 3.85 -14.22 1.99
C PHE A 380 5.29 -14.63 1.66
N SER A 381 6.19 -13.65 1.57
CA SER A 381 7.61 -13.87 1.30
C SER A 381 8.28 -14.71 2.39
N TYR A 382 8.04 -14.37 3.66
CA TYR A 382 8.59 -15.08 4.82
C TYR A 382 8.14 -16.55 4.84
N PHE A 383 6.84 -16.82 4.84
CA PHE A 383 6.33 -18.19 4.91
C PHE A 383 6.64 -19.01 3.65
N ARG A 384 6.70 -18.38 2.47
CA ARG A 384 7.18 -19.05 1.25
C ARG A 384 8.65 -19.43 1.37
N LYS A 385 9.51 -18.56 1.91
CA LYS A 385 10.92 -18.90 2.21
C LYS A 385 11.01 -20.04 3.21
N GLN A 386 10.19 -20.03 4.27
CA GLN A 386 10.14 -21.12 5.26
C GLN A 386 9.77 -22.46 4.62
N GLN A 387 8.75 -22.45 3.75
CA GLN A 387 8.31 -23.64 3.02
C GLN A 387 9.38 -24.16 2.06
N LEU A 388 9.97 -23.28 1.23
CA LEU A 388 10.90 -23.68 0.18
C LEU A 388 12.27 -24.08 0.72
N LYS A 389 12.77 -23.41 1.76
CA LYS A 389 14.12 -23.65 2.31
C LYS A 389 14.14 -24.67 3.44
N TYR A 390 13.11 -24.68 4.30
CA TYR A 390 13.09 -25.49 5.51
C TYR A 390 11.95 -26.51 5.55
N GLY A 391 11.18 -26.65 4.47
CA GLY A 391 10.09 -27.63 4.39
C GLY A 391 8.93 -27.33 5.34
N TYR A 392 8.76 -26.08 5.79
CA TYR A 392 7.70 -25.70 6.72
C TYR A 392 6.30 -25.86 6.10
N GLU A 393 5.44 -26.68 6.72
CA GLU A 393 4.12 -27.04 6.18
C GLU A 393 2.95 -26.29 6.85
N LYS A 394 3.15 -25.71 8.04
CA LYS A 394 2.11 -25.04 8.82
C LYS A 394 1.93 -23.56 8.44
N ARG A 395 1.87 -23.25 7.14
CA ARG A 395 1.63 -21.87 6.67
C ARG A 395 0.24 -21.41 7.12
N PRO A 396 0.12 -20.23 7.75
CA PRO A 396 -1.19 -19.70 8.13
C PRO A 396 -2.00 -19.32 6.89
N LEU A 397 -3.32 -19.43 7.02
CA LEU A 397 -4.25 -18.76 6.11
C LEU A 397 -4.20 -17.27 6.39
N LEU A 398 -4.02 -16.45 5.36
CA LEU A 398 -4.10 -15.00 5.45
C LEU A 398 -5.48 -14.57 4.97
N VAL A 399 -6.24 -13.86 5.81
CA VAL A 399 -7.57 -13.37 5.52
C VAL A 399 -7.52 -11.84 5.53
N LEU A 400 -7.93 -11.23 4.44
CA LEU A 400 -7.91 -9.78 4.23
C LEU A 400 -9.28 -9.31 3.74
N GLY A 401 -9.63 -8.06 4.02
CA GLY A 401 -10.90 -7.47 3.60
C GLY A 401 -10.93 -7.08 2.13
N ARG A 402 -12.14 -6.84 1.62
CA ARG A 402 -12.43 -6.37 0.26
C ARG A 402 -11.72 -5.05 -0.06
N GLU A 403 -11.65 -4.11 0.88
CA GLU A 403 -10.91 -2.86 0.67
C GLU A 403 -9.44 -3.11 0.33
N THR A 404 -8.74 -3.95 1.10
CA THR A 404 -7.35 -4.31 0.82
C THR A 404 -7.22 -5.04 -0.53
N GLN A 405 -8.22 -5.80 -0.93
CA GLN A 405 -8.27 -6.44 -2.25
C GLN A 405 -8.30 -5.41 -3.37
N GLU A 406 -9.12 -4.38 -3.24
CA GLU A 406 -9.26 -3.35 -4.26
C GLU A 406 -7.99 -2.51 -4.38
N TYR A 407 -7.38 -2.09 -3.25
CA TYR A 407 -6.06 -1.46 -3.28
C TYR A 407 -4.99 -2.35 -3.93
N ALA A 408 -5.03 -3.67 -3.67
CA ALA A 408 -4.13 -4.61 -4.32
C ALA A 408 -4.40 -4.74 -5.83
N ARG A 409 -5.64 -4.60 -6.31
CA ARG A 409 -5.99 -4.52 -7.73
C ARG A 409 -5.46 -3.23 -8.35
N ILE A 410 -5.73 -2.08 -7.73
CA ILE A 410 -5.23 -0.78 -8.21
C ILE A 410 -3.70 -0.80 -8.35
N ILE A 411 -2.97 -1.31 -7.34
CA ILE A 411 -1.51 -1.47 -7.39
C ILE A 411 -1.05 -2.35 -8.58
N GLN A 412 -1.83 -3.38 -8.95
CA GLN A 412 -1.51 -4.22 -10.10
C GLN A 412 -1.80 -3.51 -11.43
N ASN A 413 -2.87 -2.70 -11.51
CA ASN A 413 -3.19 -1.87 -12.66
C ASN A 413 -2.15 -0.75 -12.85
N ARG A 414 -1.72 -0.11 -11.76
CA ARG A 414 -0.72 0.97 -11.72
C ARG A 414 0.69 0.46 -11.38
N ILE A 415 1.10 -0.64 -12.00
CA ILE A 415 2.35 -1.35 -11.66
C ILE A 415 3.63 -0.54 -11.88
N GLU A 416 3.56 0.58 -12.61
CA GLU A 416 4.70 1.46 -12.82
C GLU A 416 5.03 2.33 -11.59
N ASP A 417 4.05 2.56 -10.71
CA ASP A 417 4.19 3.38 -9.48
C ASP A 417 4.71 2.57 -8.27
N VAL A 418 5.08 1.29 -8.48
CA VAL A 418 5.60 0.43 -7.41
C VAL A 418 7.05 0.04 -7.59
N HIS A 419 7.66 -0.40 -6.50
CA HIS A 419 9.06 -0.78 -6.45
C HIS A 419 9.44 -1.76 -7.59
N PRO A 420 10.51 -1.48 -8.36
CA PRO A 420 10.89 -2.25 -9.55
C PRO A 420 11.02 -3.76 -9.32
N ALA A 421 11.51 -4.18 -8.16
CA ALA A 421 11.57 -5.61 -7.77
C ALA A 421 10.20 -6.30 -7.74
N ILE A 422 9.15 -5.62 -7.28
CA ILE A 422 7.78 -6.14 -7.27
C ILE A 422 7.17 -6.10 -8.66
N ARG A 423 7.32 -4.98 -9.39
CA ARG A 423 6.93 -4.88 -10.81
C ARG A 423 7.50 -6.03 -11.65
N ASN A 424 8.80 -6.27 -11.54
CA ASN A 424 9.47 -7.37 -12.22
C ASN A 424 8.97 -8.75 -11.75
N ARG A 425 8.65 -8.90 -10.46
CA ARG A 425 8.14 -10.15 -9.91
C ARG A 425 6.73 -10.47 -10.40
N ILE A 426 5.85 -9.48 -10.44
CA ILE A 426 4.48 -9.60 -10.95
C ILE A 426 4.49 -9.90 -12.45
N LYS A 427 5.26 -9.12 -13.24
CA LYS A 427 5.36 -9.31 -14.70
C LYS A 427 6.01 -10.64 -15.10
N LYS A 428 7.11 -11.05 -14.45
CA LYS A 428 7.97 -12.15 -14.95
C LYS A 428 7.91 -13.44 -14.14
N LYS A 429 7.46 -13.40 -12.88
CA LYS A 429 7.56 -14.55 -11.95
C LYS A 429 6.20 -14.99 -11.41
N LEU A 430 5.99 -14.80 -10.12
CA LEU A 430 4.79 -15.19 -9.39
C LEU A 430 4.19 -13.93 -8.81
N ASN A 431 2.96 -13.64 -9.23
CA ASN A 431 2.16 -12.59 -8.65
C ASN A 431 1.86 -12.94 -7.18
N PRO A 432 2.42 -12.20 -6.20
CA PRO A 432 2.19 -12.50 -4.80
C PRO A 432 0.74 -12.23 -4.37
N PHE A 433 -0.02 -11.43 -5.11
CA PHE A 433 -1.45 -11.20 -4.86
C PHE A 433 -2.32 -12.40 -5.27
N SER A 434 -1.82 -13.25 -6.17
CA SER A 434 -2.49 -14.49 -6.61
C SER A 434 -2.08 -15.70 -5.76
N SER A 435 -2.15 -15.57 -4.43
CA SER A 435 -1.65 -16.59 -3.51
C SER A 435 -2.76 -17.53 -3.03
N ALA A 436 -2.56 -18.84 -3.17
CA ALA A 436 -3.53 -19.83 -2.68
C ALA A 436 -3.68 -19.88 -1.14
N VAL A 437 -2.82 -19.19 -0.38
CA VAL A 437 -2.95 -19.05 1.09
C VAL A 437 -3.54 -17.71 1.52
N ALA A 438 -3.88 -16.84 0.56
CA ALA A 438 -4.55 -15.57 0.80
C ALA A 438 -6.04 -15.71 0.45
N ARG A 439 -6.92 -15.20 1.30
CA ARG A 439 -8.34 -15.04 1.02
C ARG A 439 -8.66 -13.57 1.18
N PHE A 440 -9.05 -12.97 0.07
CA PHE A 440 -9.69 -11.67 0.08
C PHE A 440 -11.18 -11.95 0.14
N CYS A 441 -11.81 -11.50 1.22
CA CYS A 441 -13.16 -11.86 1.57
C CYS A 441 -14.10 -10.67 1.39
N GLU A 442 -15.31 -10.99 0.95
CA GLU A 442 -16.45 -10.08 1.06
C GLU A 442 -16.77 -9.85 2.55
N GLU A 443 -17.25 -8.65 2.89
CA GLU A 443 -17.52 -8.28 4.28
C GLU A 443 -18.62 -9.15 4.92
N GLY A 444 -18.71 -9.09 6.26
CA GLY A 444 -19.74 -9.79 7.03
C GLY A 444 -19.54 -11.31 7.12
N GLY A 445 -20.56 -12.08 6.72
CA GLY A 445 -20.68 -13.50 7.02
C GLY A 445 -19.53 -14.38 6.51
N GLU A 446 -18.90 -14.01 5.39
CA GLU A 446 -17.76 -14.77 4.85
C GLU A 446 -16.56 -14.70 5.78
N VAL A 447 -16.19 -13.50 6.25
CA VAL A 447 -15.08 -13.27 7.19
C VAL A 447 -15.26 -14.08 8.47
N PHE A 448 -16.47 -14.07 9.03
CA PHE A 448 -16.78 -14.82 10.26
C PHE A 448 -16.68 -16.34 10.08
N SER A 449 -16.91 -16.86 8.88
CA SER A 449 -16.70 -18.30 8.58
C SER A 449 -15.24 -18.75 8.79
N TYR A 450 -14.28 -17.82 8.73
CA TYR A 450 -12.87 -18.10 8.98
C TYR A 450 -12.50 -18.07 10.46
N LEU A 451 -13.31 -17.49 11.34
CA LEU A 451 -13.04 -17.48 12.79
C LEU A 451 -13.00 -18.88 13.39
N GLY A 452 -13.74 -19.84 12.82
CA GLY A 452 -13.70 -21.25 13.20
C GLY A 452 -12.44 -21.99 12.71
N LYS A 453 -11.64 -21.40 11.82
CA LYS A 453 -10.47 -22.05 11.23
C LYS A 453 -9.22 -21.77 12.08
N ARG A 454 -8.53 -22.85 12.47
CA ARG A 454 -7.22 -22.80 13.13
C ARG A 454 -6.13 -22.34 12.16
N ASN A 455 -5.06 -21.77 12.71
CA ASN A 455 -3.90 -21.27 11.96
C ASN A 455 -4.28 -20.20 10.92
N THR A 456 -4.88 -19.12 11.40
CA THR A 456 -5.42 -18.03 10.57
C THR A 456 -4.88 -16.69 11.08
N ILE A 457 -4.44 -15.84 10.16
CA ILE A 457 -4.05 -14.46 10.40
C ILE A 457 -5.05 -13.57 9.66
N PHE A 458 -5.77 -12.74 10.42
CA PHE A 458 -6.67 -11.71 9.91
C PHE A 458 -5.88 -10.40 9.81
N ILE A 459 -5.94 -9.73 8.66
CA ILE A 459 -5.32 -8.41 8.42
C ILE A 459 -6.41 -7.44 7.97
N PHE A 460 -6.87 -6.58 8.88
CA PHE A 460 -8.03 -5.69 8.68
C PHE A 460 -7.77 -4.33 9.31
N GLY A 461 -8.35 -3.27 8.77
CA GLY A 461 -8.24 -1.91 9.31
C GLY A 461 -9.50 -1.48 10.08
N PRO A 462 -9.43 -0.33 10.76
CA PRO A 462 -8.24 0.51 10.97
C PRO A 462 -7.28 -0.05 12.05
N PRO A 463 -6.02 0.41 12.10
CA PRO A 463 -5.02 -0.07 13.07
C PRO A 463 -5.35 0.22 14.53
N ASP A 464 -6.14 1.27 14.77
CA ASP A 464 -6.54 1.73 16.10
C ASP A 464 -7.89 1.18 16.57
N LEU A 465 -8.48 0.23 15.84
CA LEU A 465 -9.75 -0.41 16.20
C LEU A 465 -10.91 0.57 16.35
N SER A 466 -10.86 1.77 15.75
CA SER A 466 -11.86 2.80 15.94
C SER A 466 -13.24 2.48 15.36
N HIS A 467 -13.33 1.65 14.31
CA HIS A 467 -14.59 1.29 13.65
C HIS A 467 -14.44 0.03 12.78
N GLY A 468 -15.54 -0.47 12.21
CA GLY A 468 -15.54 -1.52 11.20
C GLY A 468 -15.31 -2.94 11.73
N ILE A 469 -15.27 -3.91 10.82
CA ILE A 469 -15.23 -5.36 11.12
C ILE A 469 -14.02 -5.79 11.98
N VAL A 470 -12.97 -4.97 12.04
CA VAL A 470 -11.81 -5.24 12.91
C VAL A 470 -12.22 -5.28 14.39
N GLN A 471 -13.27 -4.55 14.80
CA GLN A 471 -13.80 -4.59 16.16
C GLN A 471 -14.42 -5.96 16.47
N ASP A 472 -15.25 -6.51 15.58
CA ASP A 472 -15.85 -7.85 15.73
C ASP A 472 -14.79 -8.95 15.74
N LEU A 473 -13.79 -8.83 14.86
CA LEU A 473 -12.64 -9.72 14.82
C LEU A 473 -11.85 -9.64 16.13
N MET A 474 -11.64 -8.43 16.64
CA MET A 474 -10.95 -8.21 17.91
C MET A 474 -11.71 -8.89 19.05
N GLU A 475 -13.03 -8.70 19.17
CA GLU A 475 -13.84 -9.37 20.19
C GLU A 475 -13.64 -10.91 20.14
N SER A 476 -13.78 -11.52 18.96
CA SER A 476 -13.60 -12.97 18.82
C SER A 476 -12.19 -13.44 19.16
N ILE A 477 -11.17 -12.72 18.70
CA ILE A 477 -9.76 -13.08 18.88
C ILE A 477 -9.34 -12.91 20.34
N SER A 478 -9.83 -11.86 20.99
CA SER A 478 -9.54 -11.48 22.38
C SER A 478 -9.99 -12.55 23.39
N SER A 479 -11.00 -13.36 23.04
CA SER A 479 -11.57 -14.41 23.91
C SER A 479 -10.59 -15.50 24.33
N HIS A 480 -9.45 -15.67 23.66
CA HIS A 480 -8.53 -16.79 23.90
C HIS A 480 -7.07 -16.37 24.06
N ARG A 481 -6.48 -16.70 25.23
CA ARG A 481 -5.09 -16.36 25.60
C ARG A 481 -3.94 -16.83 24.71
N TYR A 482 -4.21 -17.79 23.82
CA TYR A 482 -3.18 -18.28 22.89
C TYR A 482 -3.18 -17.53 21.57
N ASN A 483 -4.20 -16.74 21.30
CA ASN A 483 -4.23 -15.86 20.13
C ASN A 483 -3.24 -14.70 20.29
N LEU A 484 -3.09 -13.92 19.22
CA LEU A 484 -2.23 -12.73 19.19
C LEU A 484 -2.99 -11.57 18.53
N VAL A 485 -2.80 -10.38 19.07
CA VAL A 485 -3.23 -9.11 18.48
C VAL A 485 -1.99 -8.27 18.23
N TYR A 486 -1.91 -7.67 17.05
CA TYR A 486 -0.90 -6.68 16.69
C TYR A 486 -1.58 -5.47 16.09
N LEU A 487 -1.39 -4.30 16.70
CA LEU A 487 -1.88 -3.03 16.17
C LEU A 487 -0.74 -2.38 15.38
N ALA A 488 -0.91 -2.29 14.06
CA ALA A 488 0.13 -1.94 13.09
C ALA A 488 -0.15 -0.58 12.45
N GLY A 489 0.30 0.48 13.11
CA GLY A 489 0.18 1.87 12.64
C GLY A 489 0.07 2.84 13.80
N ALA A 490 -0.23 4.10 13.48
CA ALA A 490 -0.55 5.12 14.48
C ALA A 490 -1.87 4.78 15.20
N LEU A 491 -1.92 5.01 16.52
CA LEU A 491 -3.09 4.74 17.36
C LEU A 491 -3.67 6.06 17.85
N ARG A 492 -4.92 6.34 17.51
CA ARG A 492 -5.63 7.57 17.91
C ARG A 492 -6.77 7.29 18.88
N ASN A 493 -7.39 6.12 18.77
CA ASN A 493 -8.40 5.64 19.69
C ASN A 493 -7.82 5.29 21.08
N GLU A 494 -8.48 5.75 22.15
CA GLU A 494 -8.05 5.55 23.54
C GLU A 494 -8.04 4.07 23.96
N ASP A 495 -9.01 3.28 23.53
CA ASP A 495 -9.10 1.86 23.86
C ASP A 495 -7.93 1.05 23.24
N ALA A 496 -7.53 1.38 22.02
CA ALA A 496 -6.32 0.82 21.41
C ALA A 496 -5.05 1.22 22.15
N LEU A 497 -4.95 2.48 22.59
CA LEU A 497 -3.83 2.96 23.41
C LEU A 497 -3.77 2.25 24.76
N ASP A 498 -4.91 2.10 25.41
CA ASP A 498 -5.07 1.36 26.66
C ASP A 498 -4.65 -0.10 26.50
N LEU A 499 -5.04 -0.72 25.38
CA LEU A 499 -4.63 -2.07 25.05
C LEU A 499 -3.10 -2.18 24.95
N VAL A 500 -2.40 -1.25 24.31
CA VAL A 500 -0.93 -1.31 24.23
C VAL A 500 -0.24 -0.93 25.55
N HIS A 501 -0.89 -0.15 26.42
CA HIS A 501 -0.38 0.25 27.73
C HIS A 501 -0.66 -0.74 28.86
N GLY A 502 -1.28 -1.89 28.57
CA GLY A 502 -1.43 -2.97 29.54
C GLY A 502 -2.83 -3.11 30.13
N ARG A 503 -3.81 -2.31 29.72
CA ARG A 503 -5.20 -2.47 30.15
C ARG A 503 -5.88 -3.53 29.28
N ASP A 504 -6.45 -4.53 29.93
CA ASP A 504 -7.14 -5.64 29.25
C ASP A 504 -8.63 -5.41 29.05
N ARG A 505 -9.20 -4.34 29.61
CA ARG A 505 -10.59 -3.97 29.40
C ARG A 505 -10.65 -2.82 28.42
N ILE A 506 -11.34 -3.04 27.31
CA ILE A 506 -11.50 -2.06 26.23
C ILE A 506 -12.95 -2.05 25.77
N THR A 507 -13.39 -0.92 25.23
CA THR A 507 -14.72 -0.73 24.65
C THR A 507 -14.64 -0.84 23.13
N LEU A 508 -15.42 -1.74 22.54
CA LEU A 508 -15.58 -1.88 21.11
C LEU A 508 -17.07 -1.79 20.78
N ASP A 509 -17.46 -0.97 19.80
CA ASP A 509 -18.86 -0.70 19.45
C ASP A 509 -19.79 -0.45 20.66
N GLY A 510 -19.31 0.31 21.65
CA GLY A 510 -20.06 0.59 22.88
C GLY A 510 -20.14 -0.57 23.89
N HIS A 511 -19.53 -1.72 23.59
CA HIS A 511 -19.50 -2.90 24.45
C HIS A 511 -18.14 -3.09 25.11
N LEU A 512 -18.15 -3.26 26.44
CA LEU A 512 -16.93 -3.54 27.21
C LEU A 512 -16.53 -5.02 27.05
N ILE A 513 -15.31 -5.26 26.60
CA ILE A 513 -14.74 -6.60 26.46
C ILE A 513 -13.46 -6.78 27.30
N GLU A 514 -13.15 -8.04 27.65
CA GLU A 514 -11.89 -8.40 28.31
C GLU A 514 -10.96 -9.11 27.32
N ASN A 515 -9.86 -8.46 26.97
CA ASN A 515 -8.82 -9.03 26.14
C ASN A 515 -7.96 -10.03 26.92
N LYS A 516 -8.10 -11.32 26.57
CA LYS A 516 -7.24 -12.40 27.05
C LYS A 516 -6.09 -12.67 26.09
N ALA A 517 -6.21 -12.28 24.82
CA ALA A 517 -5.20 -12.53 23.81
C ALA A 517 -3.89 -11.78 24.11
N GLU A 518 -2.78 -12.33 23.61
CA GLU A 518 -1.51 -11.65 23.71
C GLU A 518 -1.48 -10.40 22.81
N VAL A 519 -1.05 -9.26 23.35
CA VAL A 519 -0.83 -8.04 22.57
C VAL A 519 0.66 -7.93 22.24
N PHE A 520 1.01 -7.92 20.96
CA PHE A 520 2.41 -7.86 20.51
C PHE A 520 3.10 -6.55 20.95
N ASN A 521 2.40 -5.42 20.78
CA ASN A 521 2.91 -4.09 21.08
C ASN A 521 3.34 -3.94 22.55
N ARG A 522 2.63 -4.57 23.51
CA ARG A 522 3.03 -4.55 24.94
C ARG A 522 4.42 -5.12 25.19
N ARG A 523 4.80 -6.18 24.49
CA ARG A 523 6.11 -6.81 24.63
C ARG A 523 7.19 -6.08 23.85
N HIS A 524 6.79 -5.28 22.88
CA HIS A 524 7.66 -4.65 21.92
C HIS A 524 7.17 -3.23 21.57
N PRO A 525 7.12 -2.30 22.55
CA PRO A 525 6.54 -0.98 22.35
C PRO A 525 7.27 -0.18 21.26
N ASN A 526 8.59 -0.40 21.10
CA ASN A 526 9.42 0.30 20.11
C ASN A 526 9.45 -0.41 18.74
N LYS A 527 8.62 -1.43 18.51
CA LYS A 527 8.55 -2.18 17.24
C LYS A 527 7.26 -1.85 16.50
N VAL A 528 7.11 -0.58 16.16
CA VAL A 528 6.00 -0.05 15.37
C VAL A 528 6.38 -0.08 13.91
N LEU A 529 5.47 -0.57 13.06
CA LEU A 529 5.59 -0.43 11.61
C LEU A 529 4.97 0.93 11.23
N SER A 530 5.81 1.93 11.05
CA SER A 530 5.43 3.23 10.52
C SER A 530 5.95 3.37 9.10
N LEU A 531 5.13 3.93 8.21
CA LEU A 531 5.53 4.31 6.86
C LEU A 531 5.82 5.82 6.78
N HIS A 532 6.23 6.42 7.90
CA HIS A 532 6.80 7.76 7.99
C HIS A 532 8.26 7.68 8.40
N ALA A 533 9.05 8.68 7.99
CA ALA A 533 10.42 8.85 8.41
C ALA A 533 10.50 9.19 9.91
N ASP A 534 11.30 8.42 10.64
CA ASP A 534 11.72 8.76 12.00
C ASP A 534 12.91 9.74 11.96
N LEU A 535 13.39 10.17 13.14
CA LEU A 535 14.45 11.18 13.23
C LEU A 535 15.69 10.83 12.39
N ASP A 536 16.12 9.56 12.44
CA ASP A 536 17.32 9.10 11.71
C ASP A 536 17.10 9.19 10.19
N GLN A 537 15.91 8.81 9.71
CA GLN A 537 15.55 8.92 8.29
C GLN A 537 15.39 10.38 7.83
N MET A 538 14.85 11.27 8.67
CA MET A 538 14.81 12.70 8.38
C MET A 538 16.22 13.29 8.26
N ILE A 539 17.12 12.91 9.17
CA ILE A 539 18.54 13.31 9.11
C ILE A 539 19.20 12.79 7.84
N ASP A 540 18.94 11.55 7.42
CA ASP A 540 19.44 10.99 6.16
C ASP A 540 19.02 11.86 4.96
N LEU A 541 17.74 12.23 4.86
CA LEU A 541 17.24 13.07 3.77
C LEU A 541 17.89 14.46 3.77
N VAL A 542 17.97 15.11 4.94
CA VAL A 542 18.64 16.40 5.10
C VAL A 542 20.11 16.33 4.68
N GLN A 543 20.82 15.25 5.02
CA GLN A 543 22.21 15.07 4.60
C GLN A 543 22.37 14.84 3.09
N TRP A 544 21.37 14.26 2.42
CA TRP A 544 21.42 14.04 0.98
C TRP A 544 21.11 15.33 0.22
N LEU A 545 20.06 16.05 0.62
CA LEU A 545 19.63 17.28 -0.05
C LEU A 545 20.47 18.50 0.34
N LYS A 546 21.11 18.47 1.52
CA LYS A 546 21.91 19.56 2.11
C LYS A 546 21.22 20.93 2.04
N PRO A 547 19.98 21.05 2.54
CA PRO A 547 19.22 22.28 2.41
C PRO A 547 19.83 23.43 3.20
N ARG A 548 19.77 24.65 2.66
CA ARG A 548 20.12 25.86 3.42
C ARG A 548 19.08 26.17 4.50
N ASN A 549 17.81 25.93 4.24
CA ASN A 549 16.73 26.15 5.21
C ASN A 549 15.77 24.97 5.23
N VAL A 550 15.20 24.66 6.40
CA VAL A 550 14.24 23.58 6.56
C VAL A 550 12.95 24.12 7.19
N GLY A 551 11.80 23.85 6.58
CA GLY A 551 10.48 24.02 7.18
C GLY A 551 9.93 22.67 7.62
N LEU A 552 9.53 22.53 8.88
CA LEU A 552 8.94 21.32 9.44
C LEU A 552 7.43 21.49 9.58
N PHE A 553 6.68 20.48 9.12
CA PHE A 553 5.21 20.42 9.23
C PHE A 553 4.74 19.01 9.64
N HIS A 554 3.42 18.80 9.66
CA HIS A 554 2.79 17.49 9.91
C HIS A 554 2.99 16.91 11.33
N ASN A 555 3.13 17.75 12.35
CA ASN A 555 3.20 17.29 13.73
C ASN A 555 2.65 18.34 14.71
N SER A 556 2.61 18.00 16.01
CA SER A 556 2.34 18.96 17.06
C SER A 556 3.44 20.02 17.09
N PHE A 557 3.10 21.26 17.43
CA PHE A 557 4.08 22.35 17.43
C PHE A 557 5.25 22.08 18.38
N ASP A 558 4.99 21.47 19.55
CA ASP A 558 6.02 21.11 20.51
C ASP A 558 7.01 20.08 19.93
N ASP A 559 6.52 19.06 19.22
CA ASP A 559 7.37 18.08 18.55
C ASP A 559 8.17 18.72 17.40
N LEU A 560 7.56 19.63 16.64
CA LEU A 560 8.27 20.38 15.58
C LEU A 560 9.43 21.22 16.16
N VAL A 561 9.23 21.85 17.33
CA VAL A 561 10.28 22.58 18.04
C VAL A 561 11.37 21.64 18.53
N GLU A 562 11.02 20.47 19.07
CA GLU A 562 12.00 19.47 19.47
C GLU A 562 12.87 19.03 18.28
N VAL A 563 12.23 18.65 17.17
CA VAL A 563 12.90 18.21 15.94
C VAL A 563 13.80 19.31 15.36
N SER A 564 13.33 20.56 15.39
CA SER A 564 14.13 21.73 14.97
C SER A 564 15.46 21.81 15.72
N GLY A 565 15.46 21.54 17.03
CA GLY A 565 16.67 21.54 17.85
C GLY A 565 17.70 20.47 17.45
N TYR A 566 17.30 19.36 16.83
CA TYR A 566 18.24 18.38 16.27
C TYR A 566 18.86 18.86 14.97
N LEU A 567 18.06 19.45 14.09
CA LEU A 567 18.50 19.92 12.77
C LEU A 567 19.34 21.19 12.84
N ASP A 568 19.04 22.13 13.75
CA ASP A 568 19.81 23.37 13.96
C ASP A 568 21.29 23.13 14.31
N ARG A 569 21.64 21.92 14.76
CA ARG A 569 23.03 21.53 15.05
C ARG A 569 23.85 21.20 13.79
N MET A 570 23.20 21.08 12.63
CA MET A 570 23.87 20.77 11.37
C MET A 570 24.45 22.03 10.73
N ARG A 571 25.76 22.04 10.50
CA ARG A 571 26.52 23.24 10.09
C ARG A 571 26.10 23.88 8.76
N HIS A 572 25.49 23.13 7.85
CA HIS A 572 25.09 23.63 6.53
C HIS A 572 23.70 24.30 6.56
N ILE A 573 22.91 24.06 7.61
CA ILE A 573 21.56 24.62 7.75
C ILE A 573 21.69 26.01 8.38
N LYS A 574 21.13 27.01 7.69
CA LYS A 574 21.06 28.40 8.12
C LYS A 574 19.87 28.66 9.04
N SER A 575 18.73 28.02 8.78
CA SER A 575 17.54 28.14 9.62
C SER A 575 16.64 26.91 9.55
N VAL A 576 16.02 26.57 10.68
CA VAL A 576 14.94 25.59 10.77
C VAL A 576 13.68 26.28 11.29
N LEU A 577 12.55 26.05 10.62
CA LEU A 577 11.27 26.68 10.89
C LEU A 577 10.25 25.63 11.31
N ALA A 578 9.81 25.64 12.57
CA ALA A 578 8.58 24.97 12.98
C ALA A 578 7.38 25.76 12.43
N LEU A 579 6.65 25.20 11.48
CA LEU A 579 5.48 25.85 10.88
C LEU A 579 4.28 25.82 11.83
N SER A 580 3.42 26.83 11.72
CA SER A 580 2.23 26.96 12.55
C SER A 580 1.18 27.88 11.90
N GLU A 581 -0.08 27.62 12.23
CA GLU A 581 -1.23 28.41 11.80
C GLU A 581 -1.27 29.83 12.43
N GLU A 582 -0.43 30.12 13.43
CA GLU A 582 -0.28 31.48 14.00
C GLU A 582 0.57 32.39 13.13
N ARG A 583 1.48 31.83 12.34
CA ARG A 583 2.40 32.57 11.45
C ARG A 583 2.32 32.00 10.04
N ARG A 584 1.17 32.24 9.42
CA ARG A 584 0.77 31.63 8.15
C ARG A 584 1.62 32.05 6.95
N PHE A 585 2.12 33.29 6.91
CA PHE A 585 2.93 33.74 5.77
C PHE A 585 4.42 33.78 6.08
N ARG A 586 5.22 33.27 5.14
CA ARG A 586 6.69 33.31 5.15
C ARG A 586 7.21 33.80 3.82
N LYS A 587 8.15 34.74 3.87
CA LYS A 587 9.01 35.05 2.73
C LYS A 587 10.28 34.19 2.86
N LEU A 588 10.59 33.41 1.82
CA LEU A 588 11.69 32.42 1.89
C LEU A 588 13.06 33.00 1.51
N ARG A 589 13.09 34.23 0.97
CA ARG A 589 14.30 34.94 0.55
C ARG A 589 14.63 36.13 1.43
#